data_AF-A0AAD9UIG7-F1
#
_entry.id   AF-A0AAD9UIG7-F1
#
_cell.length_a   1.000
_cell.length_b   1.000
_cell.length_c   1.000
_cell.angle_alpha   90.00
_cell.angle_beta   90.00
_cell.angle_gamma   90.00
#
_symmetry.space_group_name_H-M   'P 1'
#
loop_
_entity.id
_entity.type
_entity.pdbx_description
1 polymer ?
#
loop_
_entity_poly.entity_id
_entity_poly.type
_entity_poly.pdbx_seq_one_letter_code
_entity_poly.pdbx_strand_id
1 'polypeptide(L)'
;MAAEQTTLRTKRLYRRQMVDVCRYVVLALTLVSSLASLCLMYNLQHEPHRVRVDDISSVLRSEQVGRQAKYDRQLMHMGPSQPRATTATGRASASTEGSLHQQERLRHQAQEQLREQLRDRLEVIKSVPRPPDRAYNFNVSVSDAIRLDRDIDDTRPPACREVSYNLSSLPRASVVVPFYNEAWSTLLRTVHSILNRTPDELLVEIILVDDSSTHGYLKQPLADYVGMLPKVRLTRNVRREGLVRSRLAGCEIARGEIIVFFDAHTECNVGWLPPLLVELKRRPTAVLQPFVDGIDPVAMTYAKPLDVHKGGFTWDLRYGRLCCGVLWKWGGAVVQWCDG
;
A
#
# COMPACT_ATOMS: atom_id res chain seq x y z
N MET A 1 -31.69 -22.97 14.23
CA MET A 1 -30.73 -23.42 15.27
C MET A 1 -29.28 -23.48 14.77
N ALA A 2 -28.87 -24.43 13.89
CA ALA A 2 -27.46 -24.55 13.47
C ALA A 2 -26.93 -23.45 12.51
N ALA A 3 -27.78 -22.95 11.58
CA ALA A 3 -27.41 -21.87 10.66
C ALA A 3 -27.21 -20.51 11.35
N GLU A 4 -27.96 -20.29 12.43
CA GLU A 4 -27.93 -19.06 13.22
C GLU A 4 -26.68 -19.00 14.11
N GLN A 5 -26.29 -20.14 14.70
CA GLN A 5 -25.03 -20.28 15.43
C GLN A 5 -23.79 -20.15 14.54
N THR A 6 -23.87 -20.60 13.27
CA THR A 6 -22.78 -20.47 12.30
C THR A 6 -22.62 -19.01 11.84
N THR A 7 -23.71 -18.30 11.59
CA THR A 7 -23.71 -16.87 11.24
C THR A 7 -23.16 -16.00 12.38
N LEU A 8 -23.52 -16.32 13.62
CA LEU A 8 -22.95 -15.69 14.82
C LEU A 8 -21.46 -16.00 14.99
N ARG A 9 -21.00 -17.21 14.64
CA ARG A 9 -19.57 -17.56 14.62
C ARG A 9 -18.79 -16.78 13.57
N THR A 10 -19.31 -16.66 12.35
CA THR A 10 -18.68 -15.88 11.27
C THR A 10 -18.67 -14.38 11.57
N LYS A 11 -19.76 -13.82 12.12
CA LYS A 11 -19.79 -12.41 12.58
C LYS A 11 -18.82 -12.16 13.73
N ARG A 12 -18.66 -13.12 14.66
CA ARG A 12 -17.66 -13.05 15.74
C ARG A 12 -16.23 -13.20 15.21
N LEU A 13 -16.01 -14.03 14.19
CA LEU A 13 -14.72 -14.15 13.51
C LEU A 13 -14.38 -12.88 12.74
N TYR A 14 -15.34 -12.30 12.01
CA TYR A 14 -15.19 -11.03 11.30
C TYR A 14 -14.97 -9.86 12.26
N ARG A 15 -15.65 -9.85 13.42
CA ARG A 15 -15.43 -8.84 14.47
C ARG A 15 -14.09 -9.04 15.19
N ARG A 16 -13.61 -10.27 15.38
CA ARG A 16 -12.25 -10.54 15.91
C ARG A 16 -11.18 -10.17 14.90
N GLN A 17 -11.32 -10.59 13.65
CA GLN A 17 -10.42 -10.23 12.55
C GLN A 17 -10.41 -8.72 12.32
N MET A 18 -11.56 -8.04 12.32
CA MET A 18 -11.60 -6.57 12.25
C MET A 18 -11.01 -5.92 13.51
N VAL A 19 -11.24 -6.42 14.72
CA VAL A 19 -10.65 -5.83 15.93
C VAL A 19 -9.13 -6.05 16.01
N ASP A 20 -8.62 -7.16 15.50
CA ASP A 20 -7.18 -7.43 15.43
C ASP A 20 -6.51 -6.73 14.24
N VAL A 21 -7.20 -6.59 13.09
CA VAL A 21 -6.72 -5.86 11.88
C VAL A 21 -6.87 -4.33 12.03
N CYS A 22 -7.91 -3.83 12.70
CA CYS A 22 -8.13 -2.39 12.91
C CYS A 22 -7.25 -1.78 14.00
N ARG A 23 -6.41 -2.57 14.69
CA ARG A 23 -5.51 -2.02 15.71
C ARG A 23 -4.44 -1.09 15.14
N TYR A 24 -4.10 -1.19 13.85
CA TYR A 24 -2.93 -0.47 13.29
C TYR A 24 -3.12 0.01 11.85
N VAL A 25 -4.21 0.73 11.60
CA VAL A 25 -4.58 1.18 10.25
C VAL A 25 -4.23 2.66 10.05
N VAL A 26 -3.46 2.96 9.00
CA VAL A 26 -3.35 4.31 8.42
C VAL A 26 -4.17 4.34 7.13
N LEU A 27 -5.11 5.29 7.02
CA LEU A 27 -6.03 5.41 5.89
C LEU A 27 -5.63 6.55 4.94
N ALA A 28 -5.32 6.25 3.68
CA ALA A 28 -5.40 7.22 2.59
C ALA A 28 -6.84 7.25 2.00
N LEU A 29 -7.50 8.37 2.26
CA LEU A 29 -8.59 9.08 1.56
C LEU A 29 -9.86 8.45 0.93
N THR A 30 -10.22 7.19 1.11
CA THR A 30 -11.55 6.74 0.60
C THR A 30 -12.52 6.19 1.64
N LEU A 31 -12.12 6.06 2.91
CA LEU A 31 -12.88 5.22 3.85
C LEU A 31 -14.01 5.89 4.64
N VAL A 32 -14.24 7.20 4.53
CA VAL A 32 -15.40 7.79 5.23
C VAL A 32 -16.72 7.58 4.46
N SER A 33 -16.70 7.37 3.14
CA SER A 33 -17.93 7.06 2.39
C SER A 33 -18.35 5.58 2.48
N SER A 34 -17.41 4.63 2.55
CA SER A 34 -17.74 3.20 2.48
C SER A 34 -18.18 2.56 3.81
N LEU A 35 -17.76 3.08 4.97
CA LEU A 35 -18.21 2.54 6.27
C LEU A 35 -19.68 2.89 6.56
N ALA A 36 -20.17 4.05 6.11
CA ALA A 36 -21.57 4.44 6.21
C ALA A 36 -22.48 3.55 5.33
N SER A 37 -22.04 3.18 4.12
CA SER A 37 -22.80 2.28 3.24
C SER A 37 -22.86 0.83 3.74
N LEU A 38 -21.86 0.37 4.49
CA LEU A 38 -21.85 -0.97 5.11
C LEU A 38 -22.91 -1.11 6.22
N CYS A 39 -23.19 -0.05 6.97
CA CYS A 39 -24.28 -0.04 7.95
C CYS A 39 -25.67 -0.08 7.28
N LEU A 40 -25.84 0.52 6.09
CA LEU A 40 -27.11 0.51 5.37
C LEU A 40 -27.38 -0.82 4.65
N MET A 41 -26.35 -1.42 4.03
CA MET A 41 -26.49 -2.71 3.34
C MET A 41 -26.77 -3.87 4.29
N TYR A 42 -26.31 -3.78 5.55
CA TYR A 42 -26.58 -4.81 6.56
C TYR A 42 -28.06 -4.88 6.98
N ASN A 43 -28.85 -3.82 6.74
CA ASN A 43 -30.27 -3.75 7.11
C ASN A 43 -31.25 -4.06 5.96
N LEU A 44 -30.78 -4.22 4.71
CA LEU A 44 -31.70 -4.23 3.55
C LEU A 44 -31.70 -5.46 2.65
N GLN A 45 -30.93 -6.53 2.93
CA GLN A 45 -30.98 -7.72 2.07
C GLN A 45 -31.05 -9.03 2.87
N HIS A 46 -32.24 -9.31 3.40
CA HIS A 46 -32.77 -10.67 3.49
C HIS A 46 -33.42 -11.02 2.15
N GLU A 47 -32.92 -12.05 1.46
CA GLU A 47 -33.65 -13.21 0.92
C GLU A 47 -32.68 -14.10 0.07
N PRO A 48 -32.90 -15.43 -0.01
CA PRO A 48 -31.84 -16.41 -0.22
C PRO A 48 -31.86 -17.04 -1.63
N HIS A 49 -30.68 -17.16 -2.25
CA HIS A 49 -30.44 -18.23 -3.23
C HIS A 49 -29.29 -19.12 -2.76
N ARG A 50 -29.65 -20.38 -2.51
CA ARG A 50 -28.79 -21.47 -2.00
C ARG A 50 -27.84 -21.96 -3.09
N VAL A 51 -26.55 -21.94 -2.81
CA VAL A 51 -25.57 -22.84 -3.44
C VAL A 51 -25.05 -23.77 -2.34
N ARG A 52 -25.16 -25.09 -2.55
CA ARG A 52 -24.73 -26.13 -1.60
C ARG A 52 -23.21 -26.08 -1.46
N VAL A 53 -22.74 -26.02 -0.21
CA VAL A 53 -21.33 -26.02 0.17
C VAL A 53 -20.97 -27.43 0.61
N ASP A 54 -20.71 -28.33 -0.33
CA ASP A 54 -20.11 -29.64 0.00
C ASP A 54 -18.86 -29.97 -0.84
N ASP A 55 -18.41 -29.10 -1.77
CA ASP A 55 -17.29 -29.44 -2.68
C ASP A 55 -16.03 -28.54 -2.60
N ILE A 56 -15.98 -27.55 -1.69
CA ILE A 56 -14.83 -26.62 -1.62
C ILE A 56 -13.73 -27.10 -0.65
N SER A 57 -14.07 -27.94 0.33
CA SER A 57 -13.14 -28.33 1.40
C SER A 57 -12.21 -29.50 1.06
N SER A 58 -12.52 -30.25 -0.01
CA SER A 58 -11.70 -31.35 -0.53
C SER A 58 -10.69 -30.87 -1.59
N VAL A 59 -11.08 -29.88 -2.43
CA VAL A 59 -10.22 -29.32 -3.50
C VAL A 59 -9.14 -28.39 -2.94
N LEU A 60 -9.43 -27.60 -1.89
CA LEU A 60 -8.45 -26.67 -1.32
C LEU A 60 -7.36 -27.35 -0.47
N ARG A 61 -7.62 -28.56 0.04
CA ARG A 61 -6.64 -29.31 0.85
C ARG A 61 -5.61 -30.08 0.02
N SER A 62 -5.95 -30.51 -1.19
CA SER A 62 -5.01 -31.22 -2.07
C SER A 62 -4.04 -30.27 -2.78
N GLU A 63 -4.41 -29.01 -3.04
CA GLU A 63 -3.53 -28.04 -3.72
C GLU A 63 -2.52 -27.34 -2.80
N GLN A 64 -2.80 -27.20 -1.50
CA GLN A 64 -1.88 -26.51 -0.57
C GLN A 64 -0.69 -27.35 -0.14
N VAL A 65 -0.84 -28.67 0.02
CA VAL A 65 0.25 -29.56 0.46
C VAL A 65 1.30 -29.75 -0.64
N GLY A 66 0.90 -29.69 -1.92
CA GLY A 66 1.82 -29.86 -3.06
C GLY A 66 2.70 -28.64 -3.37
N ARG A 67 2.25 -27.41 -3.06
CA ARG A 67 3.02 -26.18 -3.39
C ARG A 67 4.06 -25.81 -2.33
N GLN A 68 3.80 -26.09 -1.05
CA GLN A 68 4.76 -25.82 0.03
C GLN A 68 6.01 -26.72 -0.06
N ALA A 69 5.83 -28.01 -0.37
CA ALA A 69 6.94 -28.95 -0.53
C ALA A 69 7.86 -28.65 -1.72
N LYS A 70 7.37 -27.93 -2.75
CA LYS A 70 8.17 -27.52 -3.92
C LYS A 70 8.98 -26.25 -3.64
N TYR A 71 8.49 -25.38 -2.75
CA TYR A 71 9.17 -24.15 -2.33
C TYR A 71 10.30 -24.44 -1.32
N ASP A 72 10.08 -25.36 -0.38
CA ASP A 72 11.07 -25.72 0.64
C ASP A 72 12.26 -26.51 0.07
N ARG A 73 12.10 -27.20 -1.07
CA ARG A 73 13.20 -27.88 -1.77
C ARG A 73 14.15 -26.95 -2.53
N GLN A 74 13.70 -25.74 -2.90
CA GLN A 74 14.53 -24.77 -3.63
C GLN A 74 15.39 -23.89 -2.70
N LEU A 75 15.08 -23.84 -1.40
CA LEU A 75 15.83 -23.07 -0.39
C LEU A 75 17.01 -23.83 0.25
N MET A 76 17.16 -25.13 -0.01
CA MET A 76 18.22 -25.98 0.58
C MET A 76 19.54 -26.03 -0.22
N HIS A 77 19.66 -25.30 -1.34
CA HIS A 77 20.87 -25.36 -2.20
C HIS A 77 21.74 -24.11 -2.28
N MET A 78 21.56 -23.11 -1.40
CA MET A 78 22.52 -22.00 -1.29
C MET A 78 22.85 -21.71 0.18
N GLY A 79 23.76 -22.52 0.73
CA GLY A 79 24.45 -22.20 1.99
C GLY A 79 25.83 -21.60 1.69
N PRO A 80 26.21 -20.45 2.27
CA PRO A 80 27.58 -19.98 2.20
C PRO A 80 28.48 -20.82 3.12
N SER A 81 29.59 -21.32 2.57
CA SER A 81 30.67 -21.93 3.33
C SER A 81 31.38 -20.88 4.20
N GLN A 82 31.41 -21.11 5.52
CA GLN A 82 32.16 -20.26 6.46
C GLN A 82 33.68 -20.43 6.27
N PRO A 83 34.48 -19.35 6.31
CA PRO A 83 35.91 -19.48 6.50
C PRO A 83 36.26 -19.61 7.99
N ARG A 84 37.10 -20.60 8.29
CA ARG A 84 37.67 -20.90 9.60
C ARG A 84 38.55 -19.73 10.07
N ALA A 85 38.30 -19.22 11.27
CA ALA A 85 39.14 -18.21 11.90
C ALA A 85 40.55 -18.76 12.17
N THR A 86 41.56 -18.11 11.61
CA THR A 86 42.95 -18.22 12.06
C THR A 86 43.38 -16.85 12.57
N THR A 87 43.86 -16.83 13.81
CA THR A 87 44.39 -15.66 14.51
C THR A 87 45.72 -15.24 13.87
N ALA A 88 45.73 -14.09 13.21
CA ALA A 88 46.95 -13.37 12.85
C ALA A 88 46.74 -11.87 13.12
N THR A 89 47.41 -11.39 14.16
CA THR A 89 47.57 -9.97 14.49
C THR A 89 48.45 -9.31 13.44
N GLY A 90 47.91 -8.35 12.68
CA GLY A 90 48.74 -7.48 11.83
C GLY A 90 47.98 -6.67 10.77
N ARG A 91 47.99 -5.33 10.93
CA ARG A 91 47.73 -4.28 9.92
C ARG A 91 46.56 -4.50 8.96
N ALA A 92 45.35 -4.07 9.34
CA ALA A 92 44.20 -3.93 8.45
C ALA A 92 43.70 -2.48 8.45
N SER A 93 44.19 -1.67 7.50
CA SER A 93 43.57 -0.38 7.20
C SER A 93 43.46 -0.08 5.70
N ALA A 94 44.21 -0.77 4.82
CA ALA A 94 44.16 -0.55 3.38
C ALA A 94 43.30 -1.59 2.59
N SER A 95 43.06 -2.79 3.14
CA SER A 95 42.31 -3.85 2.43
C SER A 95 40.79 -3.72 2.56
N THR A 96 40.30 -3.11 3.64
CA THR A 96 38.86 -2.92 3.90
C THR A 96 38.24 -1.87 2.97
N GLU A 97 38.97 -0.78 2.70
CA GLU A 97 38.52 0.28 1.78
C GLU A 97 38.41 -0.23 0.34
N GLY A 98 39.38 -1.03 -0.13
CA GLY A 98 39.33 -1.65 -1.46
C GLY A 98 38.14 -2.60 -1.64
N SER A 99 37.74 -3.31 -0.57
CA SER A 99 36.60 -4.23 -0.57
C SER A 99 35.24 -3.51 -0.57
N LEU A 100 35.10 -2.45 0.24
CA LEU A 100 33.89 -1.61 0.26
C LEU A 100 33.65 -0.94 -1.10
N HIS A 101 34.70 -0.38 -1.70
CA HIS A 101 34.60 0.27 -3.00
C HIS A 101 34.26 -0.72 -4.12
N GLN A 102 34.72 -1.97 -4.01
CA GLN A 102 34.30 -3.03 -4.94
C GLN A 102 32.83 -3.43 -4.75
N GLN A 103 32.33 -3.53 -3.52
CA GLN A 103 30.92 -3.79 -3.25
C GLN A 103 30.02 -2.66 -3.78
N GLU A 104 30.42 -1.40 -3.61
CA GLU A 104 29.70 -0.24 -4.15
C GLU A 104 29.61 -0.29 -5.68
N ARG A 105 30.72 -0.60 -6.36
CA ARG A 105 30.74 -0.76 -7.83
C ARG A 105 29.80 -1.87 -8.29
N LEU A 106 29.83 -3.03 -7.63
CA LEU A 106 28.94 -4.15 -7.98
C LEU A 106 27.47 -3.80 -7.75
N ARG A 107 27.15 -3.09 -6.66
CA ARG A 107 25.79 -2.59 -6.40
C ARG A 107 25.33 -1.62 -7.48
N HIS A 108 26.19 -0.67 -7.87
CA HIS A 108 25.87 0.29 -8.92
C HIS A 108 25.65 -0.42 -10.27
N GLN A 109 26.50 -1.38 -10.63
CA GLN A 109 26.33 -2.18 -11.86
C GLN A 109 25.02 -2.96 -11.85
N ALA A 110 24.67 -3.62 -10.75
CA ALA A 110 23.41 -4.35 -10.61
C ALA A 110 22.18 -3.42 -10.72
N GLN A 111 22.27 -2.21 -10.15
CA GLN A 111 21.20 -1.20 -10.27
C GLN A 111 21.02 -0.72 -11.70
N GLU A 112 22.10 -0.47 -12.44
CA GLU A 112 22.02 -0.08 -13.85
C GLU A 112 21.45 -1.20 -14.72
N GLN A 113 21.87 -2.44 -14.52
CA GLN A 113 21.31 -3.60 -15.22
C GLN A 113 19.81 -3.75 -14.96
N LEU A 114 19.37 -3.57 -13.71
CA LEU A 114 17.95 -3.60 -13.37
C LEU A 114 17.19 -2.47 -14.07
N ARG A 115 17.74 -1.24 -14.09
CA ARG A 115 17.12 -0.10 -14.78
C ARG A 115 16.92 -0.35 -16.28
N GLU A 116 17.90 -0.97 -16.93
CA GLU A 116 17.81 -1.35 -18.34
C GLU A 116 16.71 -2.39 -18.57
N GLN A 117 16.68 -3.46 -17.76
CA GLN A 117 15.62 -4.48 -17.84
C GLN A 117 14.20 -3.89 -17.62
N LEU A 118 14.07 -2.96 -16.67
CA LEU A 118 12.81 -2.26 -16.42
C LEU A 118 12.38 -1.40 -17.61
N ARG A 119 13.33 -0.76 -18.31
CA ARG A 119 13.07 0.05 -19.51
C ARG A 119 12.54 -0.82 -20.65
N ASP A 120 13.18 -1.95 -20.92
CA ASP A 120 12.76 -2.88 -21.97
C ASP A 120 11.34 -3.40 -21.74
N ARG A 121 11.02 -3.74 -20.49
CA ARG A 121 9.66 -4.15 -20.12
C ARG A 121 8.66 -3.02 -20.31
N LEU A 122 9.03 -1.78 -19.99
CA LEU A 122 8.17 -0.62 -20.22
C LEU A 122 7.79 -0.47 -21.69
N GLU A 123 8.72 -0.68 -22.62
CA GLU A 123 8.45 -0.61 -24.06
C GLU A 123 7.47 -1.70 -24.52
N VAL A 124 7.62 -2.93 -24.00
CA VAL A 124 6.64 -4.00 -24.25
C VAL A 124 5.25 -3.59 -23.76
N ILE A 125 5.15 -2.95 -22.60
CA ILE A 125 3.87 -2.54 -22.03
C ILE A 125 3.23 -1.39 -22.81
N LYS A 126 4.01 -0.43 -23.30
CA LYS A 126 3.51 0.65 -24.18
C LYS A 126 2.89 0.09 -25.47
N SER A 127 3.30 -1.10 -25.90
CA SER A 127 2.70 -1.78 -27.05
C SER A 127 1.35 -2.42 -26.76
N VAL A 128 1.01 -2.67 -25.48
CA VAL A 128 -0.27 -3.27 -25.09
C VAL A 128 -1.37 -2.20 -25.17
N PRO A 129 -2.45 -2.44 -25.94
CA PRO A 129 -3.54 -1.47 -26.05
C PRO A 129 -4.14 -1.14 -24.69
N ARG A 130 -4.34 0.16 -24.43
CA ARG A 130 -5.10 0.66 -23.28
C ARG A 130 -6.35 1.42 -23.74
N PRO A 131 -7.41 1.48 -22.93
CA PRO A 131 -8.53 2.38 -23.16
C PRO A 131 -8.11 3.85 -23.38
N PRO A 132 -8.96 4.65 -24.05
CA PRO A 132 -8.74 6.08 -24.16
C PRO A 132 -8.82 6.78 -22.80
N ASP A 133 -8.17 7.92 -22.64
CA ASP A 133 -8.04 8.66 -21.37
C ASP A 133 -9.38 8.94 -20.68
N ARG A 134 -10.44 9.18 -21.46
CA ARG A 134 -11.81 9.37 -20.96
C ARG A 134 -12.34 8.21 -20.10
N ALA A 135 -11.76 7.01 -20.21
CA ALA A 135 -12.14 5.86 -19.40
C ALA A 135 -11.58 5.93 -17.95
N TYR A 136 -10.58 6.78 -17.70
CA TYR A 136 -9.89 6.89 -16.42
C TYR A 136 -10.26 8.12 -15.60
N ASN A 137 -10.97 9.09 -16.19
CA ASN A 137 -11.30 10.40 -15.59
C ASN A 137 -10.09 11.31 -15.30
N PHE A 138 -8.94 11.05 -15.91
CA PHE A 138 -7.75 11.90 -15.87
C PHE A 138 -6.89 11.70 -17.14
N ASN A 139 -5.92 12.58 -17.36
CA ASN A 139 -5.08 12.59 -18.55
C ASN A 139 -3.94 11.56 -18.47
N VAL A 140 -4.27 10.30 -18.82
CA VAL A 140 -3.30 9.21 -18.82
C VAL A 140 -2.15 9.48 -19.79
N SER A 141 -2.40 10.14 -20.93
CA SER A 141 -1.34 10.43 -21.91
C SER A 141 -0.26 11.36 -21.35
N VAL A 142 -0.65 12.37 -20.56
CA VAL A 142 0.31 13.20 -19.81
C VAL A 142 1.00 12.39 -18.73
N SER A 143 0.26 11.54 -18.00
CA SER A 143 0.88 10.63 -17.02
C SER A 143 1.90 9.70 -17.67
N ASP A 144 1.65 9.16 -18.85
CA ASP A 144 2.56 8.23 -19.56
C ASP A 144 3.86 8.93 -20.00
N ALA A 145 3.81 10.23 -20.27
CA ALA A 145 4.97 11.05 -20.61
C ALA A 145 5.84 11.42 -19.39
N ILE A 146 5.29 11.27 -18.19
CA ILE A 146 5.95 11.63 -16.94
C ILE A 146 6.64 10.40 -16.34
N ARG A 147 7.90 10.59 -15.93
CA ARG A 147 8.70 9.56 -15.26
C ARG A 147 7.96 8.88 -14.10
N LEU A 148 8.12 7.56 -13.99
CA LEU A 148 7.56 6.77 -12.88
C LEU A 148 8.26 7.07 -11.55
N ASP A 149 9.48 7.57 -11.60
CA ASP A 149 10.33 7.92 -10.47
C ASP A 149 10.56 9.44 -10.37
N ARG A 150 9.61 10.26 -10.83
CA ARG A 150 9.74 11.72 -10.76
C ARG A 150 9.90 12.20 -9.32
N ASP A 151 10.64 13.29 -9.16
CA ASP A 151 10.61 14.05 -7.93
C ASP A 151 9.37 14.94 -7.85
N ILE A 152 8.86 15.08 -6.63
CA ILE A 152 7.84 16.05 -6.25
C ILE A 152 8.39 16.97 -5.15
N ASP A 153 7.89 18.20 -5.12
CA ASP A 153 8.31 19.23 -4.18
C ASP A 153 8.05 18.84 -2.71
N ASP A 154 8.95 19.22 -1.82
CA ASP A 154 8.75 19.13 -0.37
C ASP A 154 7.78 20.22 0.09
N THR A 155 6.50 19.88 0.14
CA THR A 155 5.40 20.77 0.52
C THR A 155 5.21 20.91 2.03
N ARG A 156 6.03 20.23 2.84
CA ARG A 156 5.88 20.23 4.29
C ARG A 156 6.18 21.62 4.88
N PRO A 157 5.52 21.99 6.01
CA PRO A 157 5.92 23.15 6.79
C PRO A 157 7.40 23.10 7.20
N PRO A 158 8.10 24.24 7.32
CA PRO A 158 9.53 24.26 7.67
C PRO A 158 9.87 23.50 8.95
N ALA A 159 9.02 23.61 9.98
CA ALA A 159 9.20 22.89 11.25
C ALA A 159 9.26 21.37 11.09
N CYS A 160 8.56 20.79 10.11
CA CYS A 160 8.60 19.35 9.84
C CYS A 160 9.94 18.89 9.26
N ARG A 161 10.72 19.80 8.65
CA ARG A 161 12.03 19.49 8.07
C ARG A 161 13.12 19.36 9.13
N GLU A 162 12.91 19.97 10.29
CA GLU A 162 13.86 19.99 11.41
C GLU A 162 13.69 18.78 12.34
N VAL A 163 12.63 17.97 12.16
CA VAL A 163 12.36 16.81 13.01
C VAL A 163 13.20 15.61 12.57
N SER A 164 14.02 15.09 13.49
CA SER A 164 14.75 13.83 13.33
C SER A 164 14.03 12.67 13.99
N TYR A 165 14.00 11.51 13.34
CA TYR A 165 13.34 10.30 13.84
C TYR A 165 14.37 9.20 14.11
N ASN A 166 14.27 8.54 15.27
CA ASN A 166 15.02 7.31 15.53
C ASN A 166 14.32 6.12 14.87
N LEU A 167 14.63 5.91 13.59
CA LEU A 167 13.98 4.93 12.71
C LEU A 167 14.08 3.49 13.22
N SER A 168 15.24 3.09 13.77
CA SER A 168 15.47 1.76 14.35
C SER A 168 14.52 1.38 15.49
N SER A 169 13.90 2.38 16.12
CA SER A 169 12.98 2.19 17.23
C SER A 169 11.51 2.15 16.80
N LEU A 170 11.21 2.42 15.52
CA LEU A 170 9.84 2.52 15.01
C LEU A 170 9.34 1.16 14.51
N PRO A 171 8.03 0.89 14.64
CA PRO A 171 7.45 -0.34 14.10
C PRO A 171 7.49 -0.34 12.57
N ARG A 172 7.58 -1.51 11.96
CA ARG A 172 7.68 -1.64 10.49
C ARG A 172 6.31 -1.78 9.84
N ALA A 173 6.17 -1.27 8.62
CA ALA A 173 4.88 -1.19 7.93
C ALA A 173 4.80 -2.06 6.66
N SER A 174 3.62 -2.66 6.45
CA SER A 174 3.18 -3.18 5.15
C SER A 174 2.27 -2.16 4.49
N VAL A 175 2.52 -1.84 3.22
CA VAL A 175 1.68 -0.96 2.42
C VAL A 175 0.75 -1.78 1.56
N VAL A 176 -0.57 -1.55 1.61
CA VAL A 176 -1.57 -2.27 0.83
C VAL A 176 -2.17 -1.32 -0.22
N VAL A 177 -2.04 -1.69 -1.49
CA VAL A 177 -2.50 -0.92 -2.65
C VAL A 177 -3.51 -1.75 -3.45
N PRO A 178 -4.82 -1.65 -3.15
CA PRO A 178 -5.85 -2.23 -4.00
C PRO A 178 -5.98 -1.44 -5.31
N PHE A 179 -6.20 -2.15 -6.42
CA PHE A 179 -6.42 -1.51 -7.72
C PHE A 179 -7.42 -2.30 -8.57
N TYR A 180 -8.15 -1.57 -9.42
CA TYR A 180 -9.05 -2.14 -10.42
C TYR A 180 -8.96 -1.31 -11.69
N ASN A 181 -8.53 -1.92 -12.80
CA ASN A 181 -8.44 -1.26 -14.11
C ASN A 181 -7.63 0.05 -14.11
N GLU A 182 -6.63 0.14 -13.22
CA GLU A 182 -5.79 1.33 -13.08
C GLU A 182 -4.91 1.58 -14.31
N ALA A 183 -4.55 2.84 -14.57
CA ALA A 183 -3.58 3.15 -15.61
C ALA A 183 -2.18 2.65 -15.21
N TRP A 184 -1.40 2.17 -16.19
CA TRP A 184 -0.06 1.63 -15.93
C TRP A 184 0.83 2.65 -15.24
N SER A 185 0.90 3.87 -15.80
CA SER A 185 1.80 4.91 -15.33
C SER A 185 1.49 5.37 -13.90
N THR A 186 0.22 5.50 -13.51
CA THR A 186 -0.18 5.90 -12.15
C THR A 186 0.06 4.80 -11.12
N LEU A 187 -0.32 3.55 -11.43
CA LEU A 187 -0.07 2.40 -10.55
C LEU A 187 1.42 2.25 -10.24
N LEU A 188 2.25 2.31 -11.28
CA LEU A 188 3.68 2.08 -11.13
C LEU A 188 4.39 3.28 -10.50
N ARG A 189 3.94 4.51 -10.79
CA ARG A 189 4.43 5.71 -10.08
C ARG A 189 4.13 5.63 -8.59
N THR A 190 2.96 5.10 -8.21
CA THR A 190 2.64 4.83 -6.80
C THR A 190 3.65 3.86 -6.16
N VAL A 191 3.91 2.73 -6.82
CA VAL A 191 4.88 1.73 -6.31
C VAL A 191 6.28 2.32 -6.17
N HIS A 192 6.78 2.98 -7.23
CA HIS A 192 8.11 3.61 -7.21
C HIS A 192 8.20 4.73 -6.18
N SER A 193 7.14 5.53 -6.02
CA SER A 193 7.10 6.58 -5.01
C SER A 193 7.19 6.01 -3.59
N ILE A 194 6.48 4.92 -3.28
CA ILE A 194 6.59 4.24 -1.98
C ILE A 194 7.99 3.67 -1.79
N LEU A 195 8.56 2.96 -2.77
CA LEU A 195 9.90 2.38 -2.67
C LEU A 195 10.99 3.44 -2.48
N ASN A 196 10.94 4.52 -3.24
CA ASN A 196 11.98 5.54 -3.27
C ASN A 196 11.93 6.49 -2.07
N ARG A 197 10.73 6.71 -1.48
CA ARG A 197 10.53 7.72 -0.43
C ARG A 197 10.20 7.12 0.94
N THR A 198 10.36 5.82 1.11
CA THR A 198 10.21 5.14 2.41
C THR A 198 11.56 4.58 2.86
N PRO A 199 12.02 4.90 4.09
CA PRO A 199 13.25 4.29 4.62
C PRO A 199 13.17 2.76 4.58
N ASP A 200 14.21 2.11 4.06
CA ASP A 200 14.21 0.67 3.79
C ASP A 200 13.89 -0.17 5.04
N GLU A 201 14.44 0.21 6.19
CA GLU A 201 14.23 -0.47 7.47
C GLU A 201 12.78 -0.42 7.96
N LEU A 202 12.01 0.60 7.55
CA LEU A 202 10.60 0.76 7.93
C LEU A 202 9.65 0.03 6.98
N LEU A 203 10.02 -0.18 5.72
CA LEU A 203 9.19 -0.87 4.73
C LEU A 203 9.40 -2.38 4.79
N VAL A 204 8.36 -3.13 5.17
CA VAL A 204 8.36 -4.60 5.08
C VAL A 204 8.07 -5.04 3.67
N GLU A 205 6.96 -4.57 3.10
CA GLU A 205 6.46 -4.97 1.79
C GLU A 205 5.39 -4.00 1.27
N ILE A 206 5.22 -3.98 -0.04
CA ILE A 206 4.10 -3.39 -0.78
C ILE A 206 3.27 -4.54 -1.32
N ILE A 207 2.00 -4.59 -0.97
CA ILE A 207 1.04 -5.61 -1.40
C ILE A 207 0.08 -4.96 -2.39
N LEU A 208 0.29 -5.25 -3.67
CA LEU A 208 -0.64 -4.90 -4.73
C LEU A 208 -1.79 -5.92 -4.75
N VAL A 209 -3.02 -5.45 -4.65
CA VAL A 209 -4.23 -6.30 -4.69
C VAL A 209 -5.02 -5.99 -5.96
N ASP A 210 -4.90 -6.86 -6.97
CA ASP A 210 -5.71 -6.77 -8.19
C ASP A 210 -7.15 -7.21 -7.91
N ASP A 211 -8.10 -6.29 -7.95
CA ASP A 211 -9.53 -6.58 -7.76
C ASP A 211 -10.20 -7.08 -9.06
N SER A 212 -9.59 -8.09 -9.69
CA SER A 212 -10.07 -8.70 -10.94
C SER A 212 -10.12 -7.71 -12.12
N SER A 213 -9.04 -6.95 -12.33
CA SER A 213 -8.88 -6.04 -13.48
C SER A 213 -8.98 -6.80 -14.81
N THR A 214 -9.42 -6.12 -15.87
CA THR A 214 -9.60 -6.70 -17.21
C THR A 214 -8.53 -6.28 -18.20
N HIS A 215 -7.79 -5.20 -17.94
CA HIS A 215 -6.75 -4.73 -18.85
C HIS A 215 -5.58 -5.72 -18.96
N GLY A 216 -5.16 -6.04 -20.19
CA GLY A 216 -4.12 -7.04 -20.47
C GLY A 216 -2.77 -6.70 -19.84
N TYR A 217 -2.40 -5.41 -19.83
CA TYR A 217 -1.14 -4.94 -19.22
C TYR A 217 -1.10 -5.16 -17.70
N LEU A 218 -2.25 -5.29 -17.02
CA LEU A 218 -2.34 -5.58 -15.58
C LEU A 218 -2.19 -7.07 -15.26
N LYS A 219 -2.06 -7.94 -16.26
CA LYS A 219 -1.91 -9.40 -16.10
C LYS A 219 -0.45 -9.80 -16.01
N GLN A 220 0.01 -10.66 -16.92
CA GLN A 220 1.40 -11.12 -16.93
C GLN A 220 2.41 -9.96 -17.01
N PRO A 221 2.21 -8.90 -17.82
CA PRO A 221 3.17 -7.81 -17.90
C PRO A 221 3.41 -7.10 -16.55
N LEU A 222 2.35 -6.87 -15.77
CA LEU A 222 2.48 -6.33 -14.42
C LEU A 222 3.22 -7.31 -13.49
N ALA A 223 2.87 -8.60 -13.52
CA ALA A 223 3.51 -9.61 -12.69
C ALA A 223 5.02 -9.71 -12.96
N ASP A 224 5.41 -9.70 -14.23
CA ASP A 224 6.81 -9.70 -14.67
C ASP A 224 7.54 -8.45 -14.17
N TYR A 225 6.92 -7.27 -14.32
CA TYR A 225 7.53 -6.00 -13.91
C TYR A 225 7.74 -5.95 -12.39
N VAL A 226 6.69 -6.20 -11.61
CA VAL A 226 6.78 -6.07 -10.14
C VAL A 226 7.60 -7.20 -9.51
N GLY A 227 7.74 -8.34 -10.19
CA GLY A 227 8.60 -9.44 -9.74
C GLY A 227 10.09 -9.08 -9.73
N MET A 228 10.49 -8.04 -10.46
CA MET A 228 11.86 -7.50 -10.44
C MET A 228 12.08 -6.45 -9.34
N LEU A 229 11.01 -5.93 -8.73
CA LEU A 229 11.10 -4.89 -7.71
C LEU A 229 11.29 -5.50 -6.31
N PRO A 230 12.15 -4.91 -5.47
CA PRO A 230 12.31 -5.38 -4.10
C PRO A 230 11.04 -5.11 -3.30
N LYS A 231 10.69 -6.01 -2.39
CA LYS A 231 9.59 -5.85 -1.42
C LYS A 231 8.20 -5.65 -2.04
N VAL A 232 7.99 -5.93 -3.33
CA VAL A 232 6.66 -5.85 -3.96
C VAL A 232 6.06 -7.25 -4.12
N ARG A 233 4.81 -7.42 -3.70
CA ARG A 233 4.03 -8.65 -3.88
C ARG A 233 2.72 -8.33 -4.57
N LEU A 234 2.34 -9.17 -5.53
CA LEU A 234 1.07 -9.06 -6.24
C LEU A 234 0.15 -10.22 -5.85
N THR A 235 -1.03 -9.88 -5.38
CA THR A 235 -2.14 -10.83 -5.14
C THR A 235 -3.34 -10.44 -6.01
N ARG A 236 -4.19 -11.40 -6.33
CA ARG A 236 -5.31 -11.21 -7.25
C ARG A 236 -6.59 -11.84 -6.70
N ASN A 237 -7.66 -11.05 -6.66
CA ASN A 237 -8.99 -11.56 -6.39
C ASN A 237 -9.49 -12.35 -7.61
N VAL A 238 -10.15 -13.48 -7.35
CA VAL A 238 -10.70 -14.35 -8.40
C VAL A 238 -11.81 -13.63 -9.19
N ARG A 239 -12.60 -12.80 -8.51
CA ARG A 239 -13.69 -11.99 -9.06
C ARG A 239 -13.61 -10.58 -8.48
N ARG A 240 -14.41 -9.67 -9.02
CA ARG A 240 -14.50 -8.30 -8.50
C ARG A 240 -15.19 -8.28 -7.14
N GLU A 241 -14.42 -7.99 -6.11
CA GLU A 241 -14.87 -7.97 -4.71
C GLU A 241 -15.11 -6.54 -4.20
N GLY A 242 -14.51 -5.53 -4.83
CA GLY A 242 -14.58 -4.13 -4.40
C GLY A 242 -13.47 -3.74 -3.42
N LEU A 243 -13.34 -2.43 -3.19
CA LEU A 243 -12.24 -1.82 -2.44
C LEU A 243 -12.07 -2.41 -1.04
N VAL A 244 -13.15 -2.51 -0.26
CA VAL A 244 -13.09 -2.94 1.15
C VAL A 244 -12.56 -4.38 1.26
N ARG A 245 -13.11 -5.31 0.47
CA ARG A 245 -12.67 -6.71 0.49
C ARG A 245 -11.26 -6.88 -0.06
N SER A 246 -10.87 -6.08 -1.05
CA SER A 246 -9.50 -6.07 -1.56
C SER A 246 -8.50 -5.58 -0.50
N ARG A 247 -8.85 -4.54 0.26
CA ARG A 247 -8.04 -4.09 1.41
C ARG A 247 -7.88 -5.20 2.45
N LEU A 248 -8.96 -5.89 2.80
CA LEU A 248 -8.93 -7.00 3.76
C LEU A 248 -8.07 -8.18 3.26
N ALA A 249 -8.20 -8.56 1.99
CA ALA A 249 -7.35 -9.59 1.40
C ALA A 249 -5.85 -9.22 1.46
N GLY A 250 -5.53 -7.93 1.29
CA GLY A 250 -4.17 -7.42 1.52
C GLY A 250 -3.74 -7.51 2.98
N CYS A 251 -4.61 -7.14 3.93
CA CYS A 251 -4.34 -7.24 5.37
C CYS A 251 -4.06 -8.67 5.83
N GLU A 252 -4.82 -9.65 5.32
CA GLU A 252 -4.68 -11.05 5.71
C GLU A 252 -3.30 -11.63 5.43
N ILE A 253 -2.58 -11.08 4.43
CA ILE A 253 -1.25 -11.56 4.02
C ILE A 253 -0.10 -10.60 4.39
N ALA A 254 -0.43 -9.49 5.06
CA ALA A 254 0.52 -8.48 5.50
C ALA A 254 1.37 -8.99 6.68
N ARG A 255 2.67 -8.68 6.64
CA ARG A 255 3.67 -9.12 7.62
C ARG A 255 4.18 -7.99 8.50
N GLY A 256 3.87 -6.74 8.18
CA GLY A 256 4.22 -5.56 8.96
C GLY A 256 3.39 -5.44 10.23
N GLU A 257 3.96 -4.78 11.24
CA GLU A 257 3.27 -4.46 12.49
C GLU A 257 2.18 -3.41 12.25
N ILE A 258 2.44 -2.50 11.30
CA ILE A 258 1.51 -1.44 10.88
C ILE A 258 1.03 -1.70 9.45
N ILE A 259 -0.25 -1.45 9.19
CA ILE A 259 -0.84 -1.52 7.86
C ILE A 259 -1.16 -0.10 7.37
N VAL A 260 -0.63 0.23 6.21
CA VAL A 260 -0.90 1.52 5.56
C VAL A 260 -1.62 1.29 4.25
N PHE A 261 -2.79 1.89 4.07
CA PHE A 261 -3.53 1.79 2.82
C PHE A 261 -3.23 2.97 1.90
N PHE A 262 -2.95 2.65 0.65
CA PHE A 262 -2.71 3.60 -0.43
C PHE A 262 -3.72 3.36 -1.56
N ASP A 263 -4.12 4.43 -2.24
CA ASP A 263 -4.80 4.29 -3.54
C ASP A 263 -3.74 4.16 -4.65
N ALA A 264 -4.09 3.52 -5.77
CA ALA A 264 -3.16 3.16 -6.84
C ALA A 264 -2.72 4.32 -7.77
N HIS A 265 -2.96 5.56 -7.35
CA HIS A 265 -2.65 6.78 -8.07
C HIS A 265 -2.20 7.86 -7.09
N THR A 266 -1.20 7.54 -6.27
CA THR A 266 -0.68 8.39 -5.20
C THR A 266 0.83 8.57 -5.30
N GLU A 267 1.35 9.69 -4.80
CA GLU A 267 2.78 9.97 -4.75
C GLU A 267 3.15 10.47 -3.35
N CYS A 268 4.12 9.80 -2.71
CA CYS A 268 4.58 10.09 -1.37
C CYS A 268 5.41 11.37 -1.31
N ASN A 269 5.12 12.25 -0.35
CA ASN A 269 6.05 13.32 -0.02
C ASN A 269 7.25 12.80 0.81
N VAL A 270 8.28 13.63 0.95
CA VAL A 270 9.46 13.37 1.76
C VAL A 270 9.06 13.12 3.21
N GLY A 271 9.55 12.02 3.80
CA GLY A 271 9.33 11.73 5.22
C GLY A 271 7.86 11.46 5.59
N TRP A 272 7.05 10.93 4.66
CA TRP A 272 5.62 10.71 4.88
C TRP A 272 5.31 9.66 5.98
N LEU A 273 6.13 8.62 6.12
CA LEU A 273 5.87 7.48 7.02
C LEU A 273 6.34 7.68 8.47
N PRO A 274 7.59 8.13 8.74
CA PRO A 274 8.11 8.22 10.11
C PRO A 274 7.22 8.99 11.11
N PRO A 275 6.62 10.16 10.78
CA PRO A 275 5.74 10.88 11.70
C PRO A 275 4.52 10.04 12.14
N LEU A 276 3.98 9.24 11.22
CA LEU A 276 2.83 8.37 11.49
C LEU A 276 3.22 7.25 12.46
N LEU A 277 4.38 6.63 12.24
CA LEU A 277 4.86 5.52 13.06
C LEU A 277 5.24 5.97 14.48
N VAL A 278 5.80 7.18 14.63
CA VAL A 278 6.06 7.78 15.95
C VAL A 278 4.77 7.91 16.74
N GLU A 279 3.73 8.45 16.12
CA GLU A 279 2.45 8.66 16.80
C GLU A 279 1.74 7.34 17.10
N LEU A 280 1.82 6.35 16.20
CA LEU A 280 1.30 4.99 16.47
C LEU A 280 2.07 4.27 17.58
N LYS A 281 3.39 4.45 17.66
CA LYS A 281 4.19 3.92 18.76
C LYS A 281 3.76 4.53 20.10
N ARG A 282 3.45 5.83 20.12
CA ARG A 282 2.97 6.55 21.30
C ARG A 282 1.54 6.18 21.65
N ARG A 283 0.68 6.02 20.65
CA ARG A 283 -0.75 5.73 20.78
C ARG A 283 -1.15 4.56 19.87
N PRO A 284 -0.93 3.32 20.32
CA PRO A 284 -1.21 2.12 19.53
C PRO A 284 -2.67 1.91 19.14
N THR A 285 -3.60 2.68 19.71
CA THR A 285 -5.04 2.63 19.39
C THR A 285 -5.47 3.73 18.42
N ALA A 286 -4.56 4.61 17.99
CA ALA A 286 -4.87 5.67 17.05
C ALA A 286 -5.00 5.14 15.62
N VAL A 287 -5.88 5.76 14.84
CA VAL A 287 -5.96 5.61 13.39
C VAL A 287 -5.54 6.95 12.80
N LEU A 288 -4.46 6.94 12.02
CA LEU A 288 -3.87 8.16 11.49
C LEU A 288 -4.18 8.30 10.00
N GLN A 289 -4.25 9.54 9.54
CA GLN A 289 -4.36 9.87 8.13
C GLN A 289 -3.33 10.97 7.84
N PRO A 290 -2.50 10.82 6.78
CA PRO A 290 -1.62 11.90 6.37
C PRO A 290 -2.42 13.06 5.77
N PHE A 291 -1.82 14.25 5.73
CA PHE A 291 -2.29 15.28 4.81
C PHE A 291 -2.21 14.76 3.38
N VAL A 292 -3.27 14.99 2.61
CA VAL A 292 -3.33 14.55 1.22
C VAL A 292 -3.30 15.75 0.30
N ASP A 293 -2.15 15.86 -0.36
CA ASP A 293 -1.87 16.86 -1.38
C ASP A 293 -2.62 16.55 -2.67
N GLY A 294 -2.80 17.58 -3.50
CA GLY A 294 -3.48 17.46 -4.79
C GLY A 294 -2.49 17.06 -5.89
N ILE A 295 -2.91 16.14 -6.75
CA ILE A 295 -2.30 15.93 -8.07
C ILE A 295 -3.37 16.34 -9.08
N ASP A 296 -3.06 17.33 -9.92
CA ASP A 296 -4.00 17.82 -10.93
C ASP A 296 -4.30 16.71 -11.96
N PRO A 297 -5.58 16.36 -12.21
CA PRO A 297 -5.93 15.24 -13.08
C PRO A 297 -5.65 15.50 -14.57
N VAL A 298 -5.35 16.73 -14.97
CA VAL A 298 -5.08 17.11 -16.37
C VAL A 298 -3.60 17.34 -16.61
N ALA A 299 -2.99 18.20 -15.79
CA ALA A 299 -1.59 18.62 -15.90
C ALA A 299 -0.63 17.71 -15.11
N MET A 300 -1.15 16.84 -14.23
CA MET A 300 -0.36 15.98 -13.33
C MET A 300 0.59 16.77 -12.41
N THR A 301 0.32 18.05 -12.18
CA THR A 301 1.10 18.91 -11.28
C THR A 301 0.79 18.58 -9.83
N TYR A 302 1.84 18.45 -9.01
CA TYR A 302 1.73 18.23 -7.57
C TYR A 302 1.56 19.58 -6.85
N ALA A 303 0.59 19.68 -5.96
CA ALA A 303 0.33 20.91 -5.22
C ALA A 303 -0.08 20.64 -3.78
N LYS A 304 0.50 21.41 -2.86
CA LYS A 304 0.05 21.44 -1.47
C LYS A 304 -1.39 21.93 -1.39
N PRO A 305 -2.21 21.42 -0.44
CA PRO A 305 -3.55 21.94 -0.23
C PRO A 305 -3.47 23.40 0.23
N LEU A 306 -4.43 24.22 -0.23
CA LEU A 306 -4.49 25.64 0.13
C LEU A 306 -4.79 25.84 1.62
N ASP A 307 -5.62 24.98 2.21
CA ASP A 307 -5.99 25.05 3.62
C ASP A 307 -5.88 23.69 4.33
N VAL A 308 -5.65 23.77 5.65
CA VAL A 308 -5.72 22.63 6.57
C VAL A 308 -7.19 22.33 6.88
N HIS A 309 -7.62 21.11 6.60
CA HIS A 309 -9.00 20.68 6.83
C HIS A 309 -9.05 19.43 7.71
N LYS A 310 -10.13 19.31 8.49
CA LYS A 310 -10.51 18.05 9.14
C LYS A 310 -11.55 17.32 8.30
N GLY A 311 -11.57 16.00 8.37
CA GLY A 311 -12.65 15.21 7.77
C GLY A 311 -13.95 15.32 8.58
N GLY A 312 -15.08 15.41 7.89
CA GLY A 312 -16.41 15.37 8.47
C GLY A 312 -17.41 14.71 7.53
N PHE A 313 -18.69 14.81 7.85
CA PHE A 313 -19.76 14.34 6.97
C PHE A 313 -20.99 15.25 7.02
N THR A 314 -21.73 15.31 5.93
CA THR A 314 -23.06 15.93 5.83
C THR A 314 -24.15 14.93 6.25
N TRP A 315 -25.36 15.42 6.55
CA TRP A 315 -26.46 14.56 7.03
C TRP A 315 -26.93 13.49 6.03
N ASP A 316 -26.60 13.63 4.74
CA ASP A 316 -26.76 12.60 3.71
C ASP A 316 -25.58 11.59 3.68
N LEU A 317 -24.76 11.59 4.73
CA LEU A 317 -23.62 10.69 4.96
C LEU A 317 -22.50 10.79 3.92
N ARG A 318 -22.36 11.95 3.25
CA ARG A 318 -21.23 12.20 2.35
C ARG A 318 -20.05 12.77 3.13
N TYR A 319 -18.85 12.29 2.81
CA TYR A 319 -17.63 12.85 3.35
C TYR A 319 -17.44 14.29 2.88
N GLY A 320 -17.03 15.17 3.79
CA GLY A 320 -16.69 16.56 3.49
C GLY A 320 -15.41 16.98 4.20
N ARG A 321 -14.77 18.03 3.68
CA ARG A 321 -13.66 18.72 4.32
C ARG A 321 -14.22 19.89 5.13
N LEU A 322 -13.93 19.91 6.42
CA LEU A 322 -14.29 21.00 7.32
C LEU A 322 -13.06 21.91 7.44
N CYS A 323 -13.17 23.15 6.96
CA CYS A 323 -12.12 24.15 7.14
C CYS A 323 -11.92 24.40 8.63
N CYS A 324 -10.67 24.35 9.09
CA CYS A 324 -10.31 24.85 10.42
C CYS A 324 -10.52 26.37 10.44
N GLY A 325 -11.68 26.84 10.92
CA GLY A 325 -12.01 28.26 11.02
C GLY A 325 -13.45 28.63 10.64
N VAL A 326 -14.23 27.72 10.03
CA VAL A 326 -15.62 28.02 9.64
C VAL A 326 -16.59 27.60 10.74
N LEU A 327 -17.12 28.60 11.46
CA LEU A 327 -18.32 28.48 12.29
C LEU A 327 -19.52 28.05 11.42
N TRP A 328 -20.05 26.85 11.64
CA TRP A 328 -21.42 26.56 11.22
C TRP A 328 -22.38 27.03 12.31
N LYS A 329 -23.25 27.99 11.96
CA LYS A 329 -24.24 28.58 12.85
C LYS A 329 -25.62 28.02 12.49
N TRP A 330 -26.20 27.24 13.41
CA TRP A 330 -27.65 27.13 13.56
C TRP A 330 -27.99 26.81 15.03
N GLY A 331 -28.71 27.70 15.72
CA GLY A 331 -29.39 27.36 16.98
C GLY A 331 -28.77 27.76 18.33
N GLY A 332 -27.75 28.61 18.41
CA GLY A 332 -27.48 29.37 19.66
C GLY A 332 -26.83 28.64 20.85
N ALA A 333 -26.14 27.51 20.67
CA ALA A 333 -25.26 26.96 21.70
C ALA A 333 -23.90 26.58 21.09
N VAL A 334 -22.83 27.18 21.64
CA VAL A 334 -21.44 27.02 21.19
C VAL A 334 -20.81 25.83 21.89
N VAL A 335 -20.27 24.88 21.12
CA VAL A 335 -19.22 23.98 21.61
C VAL A 335 -18.00 24.16 20.71
N GLN A 336 -17.00 24.82 21.25
CA GLN A 336 -15.66 24.96 20.66
C GLN A 336 -14.95 23.60 20.77
N TRP A 337 -14.46 23.08 19.66
CA TRP A 337 -13.39 22.07 19.67
C TRP A 337 -12.28 22.52 18.73
N CYS A 338 -11.45 23.41 19.25
CA CYS A 338 -10.09 23.64 18.79
C CYS A 338 -9.24 23.52 20.04
N ASP A 339 -8.53 22.41 20.20
CA ASP A 339 -7.37 22.36 21.08
C ASP A 339 -6.16 21.94 20.25
N GLY A 340 -5.17 22.84 20.30
CA GLY A 340 -3.71 22.60 20.28
C GLY A 340 -3.13 21.76 19.16
#